data_AF-A0A533Z6X8-F1
#
_entry.id   AF-A0A533Z6X8-F1
#
_cell.length_a   1.000
_cell.length_b   1.000
_cell.length_c   1.000
_cell.angle_alpha   90.00
_cell.angle_beta   90.00
_cell.angle_gamma   90.00
#
_symmetry.space_group_name_H-M   'P 1'
#
loop_
_entity.id
_entity.type
_entity.pdbx_description
1 polymer ?
#
loop_
_entity_poly.entity_id
_entity_poly.type
_entity_poly.pdbx_seq_one_letter_code
_entity_poly.pdbx_strand_id
1 'polypeptide(L)'
;MTDLIAARSQMAMSLGFHIIFAAIGIALPLMMAIAEWRWLRTGKTIYLILAKRWAKGSAILFAVGAMSGTVLSFELGLLWPAFMGWAGEIIGLLFSLEGFAFFAEAIFLGIYLYGWQRVPPKAHWAAGILVAASGAASAVFVVMVNAWMNTPAGFRLVDGRPTEIDHLAVMLNPSALGEVVHMLLAAYAATGLLVCGIHAFLLLRDSRNQFHRAAFRIALAVGGVAAILQPLSGDLLAKTVAHYQPVKLAAFEAQFKTEPAAPLRIGGIPDTVRREVRGALEIPGGLSVLLYLDRHAVVTGLDAVPREDWPPVGIVHLAFQVMVAAGFA
;
A
#
# COMPACT_ATOMS: atom_id res chain seq x y z
N MET A 1 -27.05 14.28 -4.51
CA MET A 1 -25.97 13.56 -3.81
C MET A 1 -26.00 14.03 -2.36
N THR A 2 -25.97 13.13 -1.37
CA THR A 2 -25.90 13.56 0.04
C THR A 2 -24.50 14.05 0.37
N ASP A 3 -24.36 14.90 1.40
CA ASP A 3 -23.06 15.41 1.87
C ASP A 3 -22.08 14.27 2.20
N LEU A 4 -22.59 13.16 2.76
CA LEU A 4 -21.80 11.97 3.03
C LEU A 4 -21.21 11.32 1.76
N ILE A 5 -22.01 11.21 0.70
CA ILE A 5 -21.52 10.65 -0.58
C ILE A 5 -20.54 11.62 -1.23
N ALA A 6 -20.77 12.94 -1.11
CA ALA A 6 -19.84 13.95 -1.57
C ALA A 6 -18.48 13.84 -0.89
N ALA A 7 -18.46 13.78 0.44
CA ALA A 7 -17.26 13.61 1.26
C ALA A 7 -16.50 12.32 0.91
N ARG A 8 -17.21 11.20 0.76
CA ARG A 8 -16.61 9.92 0.34
C ARG A 8 -15.99 9.99 -1.05
N SER A 9 -16.69 10.62 -2.00
CA SER A 9 -16.22 10.71 -3.40
C SER A 9 -15.00 11.63 -3.53
N GLN A 10 -15.00 12.76 -2.83
CA GLN A 10 -13.88 13.69 -2.77
C GLN A 10 -12.63 13.00 -2.18
N MET A 11 -12.77 12.40 -1.00
CA MET A 11 -11.68 11.69 -0.33
C MET A 11 -11.16 10.52 -1.20
N ALA A 12 -12.05 9.77 -1.86
CA ALA A 12 -11.65 8.68 -2.76
C ALA A 12 -10.83 9.18 -3.96
N MET A 13 -11.22 10.31 -4.57
CA MET A 13 -10.47 10.93 -5.66
C MET A 13 -9.09 11.41 -5.19
N SER A 14 -9.03 12.11 -4.05
CA SER A 14 -7.79 12.64 -3.49
C SER A 14 -6.82 11.52 -3.09
N LEU A 15 -7.31 10.46 -2.43
CA LEU A 15 -6.50 9.28 -2.09
C LEU A 15 -6.04 8.54 -3.35
N GLY A 16 -6.93 8.35 -4.33
CA GLY A 16 -6.61 7.71 -5.60
C GLY A 16 -5.55 8.46 -6.41
N PHE A 17 -5.56 9.80 -6.37
CA PHE A 17 -4.49 10.61 -6.95
C PHE A 17 -3.19 10.49 -6.14
N HIS A 18 -3.27 10.65 -4.82
CA HIS A 18 -2.11 10.70 -3.93
C HIS A 18 -1.31 9.40 -3.97
N ILE A 19 -1.98 8.23 -3.94
CA ILE A 19 -1.31 6.92 -3.83
C ILE A 19 -0.35 6.64 -5.00
N ILE A 20 -0.63 7.18 -6.18
CA ILE A 20 0.25 7.05 -7.36
C ILE A 20 1.61 7.68 -7.07
N PHE A 21 1.61 8.90 -6.54
CA PHE A 21 2.84 9.64 -6.25
C PHE A 21 3.51 9.15 -4.96
N ALA A 22 2.71 8.79 -3.95
CA ALA A 22 3.22 8.24 -2.70
C ALA A 22 3.96 6.91 -2.92
N ALA A 23 3.38 5.97 -3.70
CA ALA A 23 4.05 4.71 -4.03
C ALA A 23 5.40 4.91 -4.74
N ILE A 24 5.47 5.88 -5.64
CA ILE A 24 6.72 6.23 -6.32
C ILE A 24 7.72 6.86 -5.33
N GLY A 25 7.25 7.74 -4.44
CA GLY A 25 8.05 8.35 -3.37
C GLY A 25 8.66 7.31 -2.43
N ILE A 26 7.94 6.22 -2.12
CA ILE A 26 8.46 5.12 -1.29
C ILE A 26 9.58 4.35 -2.01
N ALA A 27 9.35 3.98 -3.28
CA ALA A 27 10.18 2.99 -3.95
C ALA A 27 11.36 3.55 -4.78
N LEU A 28 11.17 4.72 -5.41
CA LEU A 28 12.18 5.31 -6.29
C LEU A 28 13.48 5.69 -5.55
N PRO A 29 13.45 6.22 -4.30
CA PRO A 29 14.67 6.50 -3.54
C PRO A 29 15.55 5.27 -3.29
N LEU A 30 14.94 4.10 -3.06
CA LEU A 30 15.70 2.86 -2.90
C LEU A 30 16.46 2.51 -4.19
N MET A 31 15.80 2.61 -5.35
CA MET A 31 16.43 2.36 -6.64
C MET A 31 17.55 3.37 -6.94
N MET A 32 17.37 4.64 -6.57
CA MET A 32 18.38 5.69 -6.66
C MET A 32 19.61 5.38 -5.79
N ALA A 33 19.40 4.98 -4.53
CA ALA A 33 20.48 4.60 -3.62
C ALA A 33 21.24 3.34 -4.10
N ILE A 34 20.54 2.37 -4.71
CA ILE A 34 21.16 1.19 -5.34
C ILE A 34 22.00 1.60 -6.55
N ALA A 35 21.50 2.52 -7.39
CA ALA A 35 22.26 3.02 -8.54
C ALA A 35 23.55 3.70 -8.08
N GLU A 36 23.50 4.57 -7.08
CA GLU A 36 24.71 5.20 -6.56
C GLU A 36 25.66 4.18 -5.92
N TRP A 37 25.16 3.23 -5.14
CA TRP A 37 25.99 2.17 -4.58
C TRP A 37 26.74 1.38 -5.68
N ARG A 38 26.06 1.07 -6.78
CA ARG A 38 26.66 0.40 -7.94
C ARG A 38 27.73 1.27 -8.59
N TRP A 39 27.54 2.58 -8.66
CA TRP A 39 28.59 3.50 -9.11
C TRP A 39 29.80 3.49 -8.16
N LEU A 40 29.58 3.63 -6.85
CA LEU A 40 30.67 3.62 -5.85
C LEU A 40 31.48 2.31 -5.86
N ARG A 41 30.81 1.17 -6.14
CA ARG A 41 31.46 -0.14 -6.22
C ARG A 41 32.19 -0.37 -7.54
N THR A 42 31.66 0.11 -8.67
CA THR A 42 32.14 -0.29 -10.00
C THR A 42 32.87 0.81 -10.77
N GLY A 43 32.77 2.07 -10.34
CA GLY A 43 33.30 3.24 -11.06
C GLY A 43 32.58 3.57 -12.37
N LYS A 44 31.59 2.76 -12.80
CA LYS A 44 30.91 2.95 -14.09
C LYS A 44 29.99 4.17 -14.04
N THR A 45 30.32 5.19 -14.83
CA THR A 45 29.60 6.48 -14.91
C THR A 45 28.12 6.36 -15.27
N ILE A 46 27.71 5.27 -15.91
CA ILE A 46 26.32 5.01 -16.26
C ILE A 46 25.39 4.97 -15.03
N TYR A 47 25.86 4.40 -13.92
CA TYR A 47 25.09 4.31 -12.68
C TYR A 47 25.00 5.67 -11.97
N LEU A 48 26.04 6.50 -12.08
CA LEU A 48 26.01 7.89 -11.60
C LEU A 48 24.98 8.72 -12.37
N ILE A 49 24.95 8.58 -13.70
CA ILE A 49 23.97 9.26 -14.55
C ILE A 49 22.55 8.79 -14.17
N LEU A 50 22.37 7.50 -13.92
CA LEU A 50 21.09 6.94 -13.52
C LEU A 50 20.61 7.50 -12.18
N ALA A 51 21.47 7.46 -11.15
CA ALA A 51 21.18 8.02 -9.82
C ALA A 51 20.76 9.49 -9.92
N LYS A 52 21.53 10.32 -10.67
CA LYS A 52 21.21 11.74 -10.86
C LYS A 52 19.92 11.98 -11.63
N ARG A 53 19.62 11.17 -12.65
CA ARG A 53 18.37 11.29 -13.43
C ARG A 53 17.15 10.91 -12.59
N TRP A 54 17.23 9.81 -11.87
CA TRP A 54 16.16 9.39 -10.96
C TRP A 54 15.98 10.36 -9.80
N ALA A 55 17.05 10.95 -9.25
CA ALA A 55 16.94 11.99 -8.23
C ALA A 55 16.12 13.19 -8.70
N LYS A 56 16.37 13.69 -9.91
CA LYS A 56 15.59 14.79 -10.50
C LYS A 56 14.12 14.43 -10.66
N GLY A 57 13.83 13.24 -11.17
CA GLY A 57 12.45 12.75 -11.29
C GLY A 57 11.77 12.61 -9.92
N SER A 58 12.49 12.02 -8.95
CA SER A 58 12.04 11.86 -7.57
C SER A 58 11.69 13.19 -6.94
N ALA A 59 12.48 14.25 -7.16
CA ALA A 59 12.20 15.58 -6.61
C ALA A 59 10.86 16.16 -7.11
N ILE A 60 10.57 16.00 -8.42
CA ILE A 60 9.32 16.48 -9.02
C ILE A 60 8.13 15.69 -8.47
N LEU A 61 8.24 14.36 -8.47
CA LEU A 61 7.16 13.48 -8.01
C LEU A 61 6.92 13.60 -6.50
N PHE A 62 7.98 13.78 -5.72
CA PHE A 62 7.93 14.08 -4.29
C PHE A 62 7.15 15.36 -4.01
N ALA A 63 7.40 16.44 -4.78
CA ALA A 63 6.66 17.69 -4.60
C ALA A 63 5.15 17.53 -4.87
N VAL A 64 4.76 16.78 -5.91
CA VAL A 64 3.35 16.48 -6.20
C VAL A 64 2.73 15.60 -5.11
N GLY A 65 3.48 14.59 -4.64
CA GLY A 65 3.07 13.75 -3.52
C GLY A 65 2.86 14.55 -2.23
N ALA A 66 3.79 15.45 -1.90
CA ALA A 66 3.72 16.32 -0.73
C ALA A 66 2.48 17.24 -0.76
N MET A 67 2.20 17.86 -1.90
CA MET A 67 1.03 18.74 -2.06
C MET A 67 -0.27 17.95 -1.92
N SER A 68 -0.37 16.79 -2.56
CA SER A 68 -1.57 15.95 -2.46
C SER A 68 -1.76 15.36 -1.06
N GLY A 69 -0.68 15.02 -0.35
CA GLY A 69 -0.74 14.61 1.06
C GLY A 69 -1.24 15.73 1.97
N THR A 70 -0.78 16.96 1.72
CA THR A 70 -1.29 18.16 2.43
C THR A 70 -2.79 18.32 2.23
N VAL A 71 -3.30 18.16 1.01
CA VAL A 71 -4.75 18.19 0.73
C VAL A 71 -5.48 17.16 1.57
N LEU A 72 -4.98 15.92 1.64
CA LEU A 72 -5.59 14.86 2.45
C LEU A 72 -5.62 15.18 3.95
N SER A 73 -4.55 15.77 4.49
CA SER A 73 -4.52 16.18 5.91
C SER A 73 -5.62 17.20 6.24
N PHE A 74 -5.90 18.15 5.35
CA PHE A 74 -7.01 19.08 5.51
C PHE A 74 -8.37 18.40 5.27
N GLU A 75 -8.49 17.56 4.24
CA GLU A 75 -9.73 16.84 3.94
C GLU A 75 -10.17 15.94 5.10
N LEU A 76 -9.23 15.33 5.83
CA LEU A 76 -9.58 14.50 6.99
C LEU A 76 -10.30 15.30 8.08
N GLY A 77 -9.81 16.50 8.39
CA GLY A 77 -10.44 17.40 9.36
C GLY A 77 -11.73 18.06 8.85
N LEU A 78 -11.78 18.45 7.58
CA LEU A 78 -12.91 19.17 6.99
C LEU A 78 -14.08 18.24 6.63
N LEU A 79 -13.79 17.07 6.08
CA LEU A 79 -14.80 16.12 5.62
C LEU A 79 -15.25 15.16 6.73
N TRP A 80 -14.39 14.91 7.73
CA TRP A 80 -14.66 13.97 8.82
C TRP A 80 -14.44 14.59 10.22
N PRO A 81 -15.02 15.77 10.54
CA PRO A 81 -14.72 16.49 11.77
C PRO A 81 -15.12 15.73 13.04
N ALA A 82 -16.26 15.03 13.02
CA ALA A 82 -16.71 14.21 14.15
C ALA A 82 -15.77 13.02 14.40
N PHE A 83 -15.28 12.38 13.33
CA PHE A 83 -14.30 11.31 13.44
C PHE A 83 -12.98 11.84 14.00
N MET A 84 -12.47 12.96 13.47
CA MET A 84 -11.22 13.54 13.95
C MET A 84 -11.30 14.08 15.38
N GLY A 85 -12.46 14.62 15.78
CA GLY A 85 -12.70 15.02 17.16
C GLY A 85 -12.73 13.85 18.14
N TRP A 86 -13.07 12.65 17.66
CA TRP A 86 -13.13 11.43 18.48
C TRP A 86 -11.81 10.62 18.44
N ALA A 87 -11.30 10.31 17.25
CA ALA A 87 -10.12 9.47 17.04
C ALA A 87 -8.80 10.25 17.11
N GLY A 88 -8.82 11.59 17.01
CA GLY A 88 -7.62 12.42 16.85
C GLY A 88 -6.57 12.21 17.93
N GLU A 89 -6.97 12.04 19.19
CA GLU A 89 -6.04 11.76 20.31
C GLU A 89 -5.36 10.39 20.19
N ILE A 90 -6.01 9.43 19.52
CA ILE A 90 -5.50 8.08 19.35
C ILE A 90 -4.52 8.00 18.18
N ILE A 91 -4.93 8.51 17.01
CA ILE A 91 -4.16 8.38 15.76
C ILE A 91 -3.26 9.58 15.46
N GLY A 92 -3.39 10.67 16.20
CA GLY A 92 -2.63 11.90 15.96
C GLY A 92 -1.11 11.73 16.10
N LEU A 93 -0.65 10.84 16.98
CA LEU A 93 0.77 10.51 17.10
C LEU A 93 1.30 9.86 15.81
N LEU A 94 0.55 8.93 15.22
CA LEU A 94 0.95 8.25 13.98
C LEU A 94 1.07 9.23 12.81
N PHE A 95 0.10 10.14 12.64
CA PHE A 95 0.21 11.23 11.66
C PHE A 95 1.39 12.16 11.94
N SER A 96 1.69 12.42 13.21
CA SER A 96 2.86 13.24 13.57
C SER A 96 4.18 12.54 13.21
N LEU A 97 4.26 11.23 13.41
CA LEU A 97 5.42 10.41 13.05
C LEU A 97 5.58 10.27 11.53
N GLU A 98 4.48 10.14 10.79
CA GLU A 98 4.47 10.24 9.33
C GLU A 98 5.06 11.59 8.88
N GLY A 99 4.55 12.71 9.43
CA GLY A 99 5.06 14.05 9.14
C GLY A 99 6.55 14.22 9.45
N PHE A 100 7.02 13.64 10.56
CA PHE A 100 8.44 13.62 10.91
C PHE A 100 9.27 12.84 9.88
N ALA A 101 8.83 11.65 9.50
CA ALA A 101 9.50 10.83 8.50
C ALA A 101 9.53 11.54 7.13
N PHE A 102 8.41 12.11 6.70
CA PHE A 102 8.32 12.90 5.48
C PHE A 102 9.27 14.11 5.48
N PHE A 103 9.37 14.82 6.61
CA PHE A 103 10.30 15.95 6.73
C PHE A 103 11.78 15.50 6.71
N ALA A 104 12.09 14.38 7.38
CA ALA A 104 13.42 13.77 7.30
C ALA A 104 13.77 13.40 5.85
N GLU A 105 12.82 12.79 5.12
CA GLU A 105 12.96 12.50 3.69
C GLU A 105 13.30 13.76 2.89
N ALA A 106 12.58 14.86 3.10
CA ALA A 106 12.82 16.14 2.42
C ALA A 106 14.24 16.69 2.68
N ILE A 107 14.71 16.64 3.93
CA ILE A 107 16.06 17.08 4.31
C ILE A 107 17.11 16.24 3.57
N PHE A 108 17.03 14.91 3.69
CA PHE A 108 18.02 14.03 3.08
C PHE A 108 17.95 14.02 1.55
N LEU A 109 16.78 14.24 0.97
CA LEU A 109 16.61 14.41 -0.47
C LEU A 109 17.26 15.71 -0.93
N GLY A 110 17.13 16.80 -0.17
CA GLY A 110 17.87 18.04 -0.42
C GLY A 110 19.39 17.82 -0.40
N ILE A 111 19.90 17.10 0.60
CA ILE A 111 21.32 16.71 0.67
C ILE A 111 21.69 15.86 -0.55
N TYR A 112 20.86 14.92 -0.96
CA TYR A 112 21.12 14.04 -2.10
C TYR A 112 21.12 14.80 -3.45
N LEU A 113 20.27 15.81 -3.60
CA LEU A 113 20.18 16.60 -4.83
C LEU A 113 21.33 17.59 -4.97
N TYR A 114 21.69 18.25 -3.86
CA TYR A 114 22.65 19.37 -3.88
C TYR A 114 24.03 19.01 -3.31
N GLY A 115 24.18 17.83 -2.71
CA GLY A 115 25.39 17.37 -2.04
C GLY A 115 26.45 16.77 -2.96
N TRP A 116 26.14 16.55 -4.25
CA TRP A 116 27.12 16.08 -5.21
C TRP A 116 28.38 16.98 -5.19
N GLN A 117 29.55 16.36 -5.00
CA GLN A 117 30.86 17.05 -4.87
C GLN A 117 31.01 17.99 -3.65
N ARG A 118 29.99 18.09 -2.78
CA ARG A 118 30.02 18.91 -1.56
C ARG A 118 30.07 18.08 -0.28
N VAL A 119 29.55 16.86 -0.30
CA VAL A 119 29.66 15.88 0.79
C VAL A 119 30.48 14.66 0.36
N PRO A 120 31.16 13.99 1.31
CA PRO A 120 31.89 12.76 1.02
C PRO A 120 31.01 11.70 0.34
N PRO A 121 31.53 10.92 -0.63
CA PRO A 121 30.71 9.98 -1.40
C PRO A 121 29.93 8.95 -0.55
N LYS A 122 30.50 8.48 0.56
CA LYS A 122 29.81 7.57 1.50
C LYS A 122 28.66 8.26 2.23
N ALA A 123 28.84 9.53 2.62
CA ALA A 123 27.80 10.31 3.29
C ALA A 123 26.69 10.70 2.31
N HIS A 124 27.03 10.99 1.05
CA HIS A 124 26.05 11.21 -0.01
C HIS A 124 25.17 9.98 -0.24
N TRP A 125 25.79 8.80 -0.37
CA TRP A 125 25.05 7.55 -0.49
C TRP A 125 24.20 7.24 0.74
N ALA A 126 24.72 7.49 1.95
CA ALA A 126 23.97 7.33 3.20
C ALA A 126 22.74 8.25 3.25
N ALA A 127 22.83 9.48 2.73
CA ALA A 127 21.66 10.36 2.58
C ALA A 127 20.60 9.71 1.69
N GLY A 128 20.99 9.09 0.56
CA GLY A 128 20.05 8.37 -0.31
C GLY A 128 19.35 7.19 0.37
N ILE A 129 20.06 6.46 1.24
CA ILE A 129 19.47 5.40 2.08
C ILE A 129 18.47 5.99 3.08
N LEU A 130 18.80 7.14 3.69
CA LEU A 130 17.90 7.81 4.62
C LEU A 130 16.65 8.37 3.94
N VAL A 131 16.73 8.82 2.68
CA VAL A 131 15.53 9.15 1.88
C VAL A 131 14.62 7.92 1.75
N ALA A 132 15.18 6.78 1.32
CA ALA A 132 14.40 5.54 1.15
C ALA A 132 13.80 5.03 2.47
N ALA A 133 14.58 5.05 3.55
CA ALA A 133 14.11 4.63 4.87
C ALA A 133 13.01 5.56 5.41
N SER A 134 13.14 6.87 5.19
CA SER A 134 12.17 7.86 5.64
C SER A 134 10.85 7.76 4.87
N GLY A 135 10.89 7.60 3.55
CA GLY A 135 9.69 7.37 2.73
C GLY A 135 8.97 6.07 3.11
N ALA A 136 9.71 4.99 3.36
CA ALA A 136 9.14 3.75 3.87
C ALA A 136 8.55 3.91 5.27
N ALA A 137 9.22 4.63 6.18
CA ALA A 137 8.70 4.88 7.53
C ALA A 137 7.43 5.74 7.50
N SER A 138 7.36 6.73 6.62
CA SER A 138 6.14 7.52 6.38
C SER A 138 4.96 6.59 6.02
N ALA A 139 5.17 5.70 5.05
CA ALA A 139 4.17 4.70 4.66
C ALA A 139 3.77 3.77 5.82
N VAL A 140 4.73 3.35 6.65
CA VAL A 140 4.44 2.52 7.84
C VAL A 140 3.48 3.24 8.77
N PHE A 141 3.75 4.50 9.12
CA PHE A 141 2.94 5.22 10.11
C PHE A 141 1.53 5.53 9.59
N VAL A 142 1.39 5.96 8.33
CA VAL A 142 0.06 6.24 7.76
C VAL A 142 -0.76 4.96 7.57
N VAL A 143 -0.13 3.84 7.20
CA VAL A 143 -0.83 2.55 7.09
C VAL A 143 -1.21 2.03 8.46
N MET A 144 -0.42 2.27 9.52
CA MET A 144 -0.82 1.95 10.89
C MET A 144 -2.10 2.70 11.31
N VAL A 145 -2.32 3.94 10.84
CA VAL A 145 -3.59 4.64 11.04
C VAL A 145 -4.74 3.88 10.39
N ASN A 146 -4.60 3.51 9.12
CA ASN A 146 -5.61 2.71 8.41
C ASN A 146 -5.86 1.36 9.11
N ALA A 147 -4.81 0.67 9.54
CA ALA A 147 -4.92 -0.61 10.22
C ALA A 147 -5.67 -0.48 11.55
N TRP A 148 -5.40 0.59 12.31
CA TRP A 148 -6.14 0.88 13.53
C TRP A 148 -7.61 1.20 13.24
N MET A 149 -7.93 1.92 12.15
CA MET A 149 -9.31 2.15 11.73
C MET A 149 -10.05 0.84 11.39
N ASN A 150 -9.32 -0.20 10.95
CA ASN A 150 -9.88 -1.52 10.65
C ASN A 150 -10.03 -2.40 11.91
N THR A 151 -9.05 -2.36 12.82
CA THR A 151 -9.04 -3.12 14.07
C THR A 151 -8.65 -2.22 15.25
N PRO A 152 -9.59 -1.43 15.80
CA PRO A 152 -9.30 -0.50 16.88
C PRO A 152 -8.82 -1.22 18.14
N ALA A 153 -7.72 -0.75 18.72
CA ALA A 153 -7.13 -1.29 19.95
C ALA A 153 -6.41 -0.18 20.73
N GLY A 154 -6.04 -0.47 21.99
CA GLY A 154 -5.18 0.41 22.79
C GLY A 154 -5.87 1.64 23.40
N PHE A 155 -7.17 1.58 23.68
CA PHE A 155 -7.89 2.63 24.41
C PHE A 155 -9.07 2.04 25.18
N ARG A 156 -9.58 2.77 26.19
CA ARG A 156 -10.86 2.50 26.86
C ARG A 156 -11.89 3.54 26.42
N LEU A 157 -13.15 3.14 26.36
CA LEU A 157 -14.26 4.05 26.12
C LEU A 157 -14.94 4.42 27.45
N VAL A 158 -14.93 5.69 27.82
CA VAL A 158 -15.65 6.24 28.98
C VAL A 158 -16.57 7.35 28.48
N ASP A 159 -17.88 7.19 28.71
CA ASP A 159 -18.92 8.13 28.23
C ASP A 159 -18.83 8.46 26.72
N GLY A 160 -18.50 7.44 25.92
CA GLY A 160 -18.35 7.58 24.46
C GLY A 160 -17.06 8.28 24.01
N ARG A 161 -16.15 8.63 24.93
CA ARG A 161 -14.85 9.25 24.64
C ARG A 161 -13.70 8.26 24.87
N PRO A 162 -12.68 8.26 23.99
CA PRO A 162 -11.48 7.48 24.23
C PRO A 162 -10.69 8.04 25.42
N THR A 163 -10.25 7.16 26.31
CA THR A 163 -9.40 7.46 27.46
C THR A 163 -8.35 6.37 27.63
N GLU A 164 -7.32 6.60 28.44
CA GLU A 164 -6.27 5.61 28.75
C GLU A 164 -5.61 5.03 27.48
N ILE A 165 -5.14 5.92 26.60
CA ILE A 165 -4.59 5.54 25.29
C ILE A 165 -3.21 4.93 25.48
N ASP A 166 -3.06 3.66 25.11
CA ASP A 166 -1.79 2.97 24.93
C ASP A 166 -1.38 3.07 23.46
N HIS A 167 -0.54 4.05 23.15
CA HIS A 167 -0.08 4.29 21.79
C HIS A 167 0.69 3.10 21.20
N LEU A 168 1.37 2.29 22.01
CA LEU A 168 2.07 1.13 21.47
C LEU A 168 1.08 0.06 21.00
N ALA A 169 0.02 -0.18 21.77
CA ALA A 169 -1.07 -1.07 21.37
C ALA A 169 -1.86 -0.54 20.17
N VAL A 170 -2.01 0.78 20.03
CA VAL A 170 -2.60 1.43 18.85
C VAL A 170 -1.76 1.16 17.60
N MET A 171 -0.43 1.34 17.70
CA MET A 171 0.51 1.12 16.60
C MET A 171 0.63 -0.36 16.21
N LEU A 172 0.62 -1.25 17.19
CA LEU A 172 0.73 -2.70 17.03
C LEU A 172 -0.62 -3.41 17.04
N ASN A 173 -1.66 -2.74 16.54
CA ASN A 173 -2.97 -3.34 16.40
C ASN A 173 -2.92 -4.59 15.48
N PRO A 174 -3.89 -5.51 15.56
CA PRO A 174 -3.81 -6.80 14.88
C PRO A 174 -3.62 -6.75 13.37
N SER A 175 -4.11 -5.70 12.71
CA SER A 175 -3.99 -5.53 11.25
C SER A 175 -2.69 -4.84 10.82
N ALA A 176 -1.99 -4.16 11.73
CA ALA A 176 -0.88 -3.26 11.40
C ALA A 176 0.24 -3.93 10.60
N LEU A 177 0.77 -5.05 11.10
CA LEU A 177 1.91 -5.70 10.45
C LEU A 177 1.56 -6.21 9.04
N GLY A 178 0.39 -6.85 8.91
CA GLY A 178 -0.07 -7.41 7.64
C GLY A 178 -0.29 -6.32 6.59
N GLU A 179 -0.99 -5.25 6.95
CA GLU A 179 -1.27 -4.13 6.04
C GLU A 179 0.01 -3.36 5.66
N VAL A 180 0.89 -3.07 6.62
CA VAL A 180 2.16 -2.37 6.37
C VAL A 180 3.05 -3.16 5.42
N VAL A 181 3.24 -4.45 5.67
CA VAL A 181 4.08 -5.30 4.81
C VAL A 181 3.48 -5.41 3.41
N HIS A 182 2.17 -5.63 3.31
CA HIS A 182 1.50 -5.76 2.02
C HIS A 182 1.54 -4.45 1.21
N MET A 183 1.37 -3.30 1.85
CA MET A 183 1.41 -1.99 1.20
C MET A 183 2.83 -1.62 0.75
N LEU A 184 3.85 -1.84 1.59
CA LEU A 184 5.24 -1.57 1.20
C LEU A 184 5.64 -2.42 0.00
N LEU A 185 5.37 -3.73 0.04
CA LEU A 185 5.64 -4.62 -1.09
C LEU A 185 4.87 -4.17 -2.35
N ALA A 186 3.61 -3.75 -2.22
CA ALA A 186 2.83 -3.23 -3.35
C ALA A 186 3.46 -1.97 -3.96
N ALA A 187 3.94 -1.03 -3.14
CA ALA A 187 4.60 0.18 -3.61
C ALA A 187 5.91 -0.14 -4.37
N TYR A 188 6.73 -1.04 -3.84
CA TYR A 188 7.97 -1.48 -4.50
C TYR A 188 7.70 -2.27 -5.79
N ALA A 189 6.71 -3.16 -5.78
CA ALA A 189 6.30 -3.94 -6.95
C ALA A 189 5.76 -3.01 -8.05
N ALA A 190 4.76 -2.18 -7.74
CA ALA A 190 4.14 -1.27 -8.69
C ALA A 190 5.15 -0.30 -9.31
N THR A 191 5.94 0.39 -8.48
CA THR A 191 6.94 1.35 -8.97
C THR A 191 8.08 0.67 -9.72
N GLY A 192 8.60 -0.45 -9.20
CA GLY A 192 9.66 -1.20 -9.84
C GLY A 192 9.24 -1.74 -11.21
N LEU A 193 8.05 -2.32 -11.32
CA LEU A 193 7.50 -2.82 -12.58
C LEU A 193 7.14 -1.71 -13.56
N LEU A 194 6.64 -0.56 -13.07
CA LEU A 194 6.44 0.63 -13.90
C LEU A 194 7.76 1.10 -14.55
N VAL A 195 8.82 1.24 -13.73
CA VAL A 195 10.15 1.63 -14.23
C VAL A 195 10.73 0.56 -15.16
N CYS A 196 10.50 -0.73 -14.87
CA CYS A 196 10.84 -1.82 -15.78
C CYS A 196 10.13 -1.67 -17.13
N GLY A 197 8.83 -1.44 -17.15
CA GLY A 197 8.04 -1.29 -18.37
C GLY A 197 8.56 -0.16 -19.25
N ILE A 198 8.84 1.01 -18.67
CA ILE A 198 9.43 2.15 -19.37
C ILE A 198 10.78 1.77 -20.03
N HIS A 199 11.67 1.14 -19.27
CA HIS A 199 13.00 0.80 -19.78
C HIS A 199 13.01 -0.41 -20.71
N ALA A 200 12.11 -1.37 -20.53
CA ALA A 200 11.90 -2.49 -21.44
C ALA A 200 11.41 -2.00 -22.79
N PHE A 201 10.43 -1.09 -22.81
CA PHE A 201 9.92 -0.48 -24.04
C PHE A 201 11.03 0.25 -24.82
N LEU A 202 11.90 0.98 -24.12
CA LEU A 202 13.03 1.66 -24.76
C LEU A 202 14.12 0.68 -25.25
N LEU A 203 14.33 -0.44 -24.56
CA LEU A 203 15.24 -1.50 -25.01
C LEU A 203 14.72 -2.28 -26.23
N LEU A 204 13.41 -2.34 -26.45
CA LEU A 204 12.86 -2.90 -27.69
C LEU A 204 13.26 -2.05 -28.92
N ARG A 205 13.47 -0.74 -28.73
CA ARG A 205 13.92 0.17 -29.79
C ARG A 205 15.44 0.19 -29.96
N ASP A 206 16.18 0.15 -28.85
CA ASP A 206 17.64 0.04 -28.84
C ASP A 206 18.11 -0.96 -27.78
N SER A 207 18.26 -2.21 -28.21
CA SER A 207 18.64 -3.31 -27.33
C SER A 207 20.08 -3.21 -26.81
N ARG A 208 20.93 -2.41 -27.45
CA ARG A 208 22.33 -2.23 -27.05
C ARG A 208 22.50 -1.10 -26.03
N ASN A 209 21.44 -0.35 -25.74
CA ASN A 209 21.47 0.75 -24.80
C ASN A 209 21.81 0.28 -23.37
N GLN A 210 23.05 0.54 -22.94
CA GLN A 210 23.50 0.12 -21.62
C GLN A 210 22.76 0.84 -20.48
N PHE A 211 22.27 2.07 -20.72
CA PHE A 211 21.62 2.88 -19.68
C PHE A 211 20.27 2.27 -19.33
N HIS A 212 19.44 1.99 -20.34
CA HIS A 212 18.15 1.33 -20.13
C HIS A 212 18.32 -0.09 -19.59
N ARG A 213 19.36 -0.82 -20.00
CA ARG A 213 19.66 -2.15 -19.46
C ARG A 213 20.05 -2.12 -17.98
N ALA A 214 20.83 -1.13 -17.56
CA ALA A 214 21.20 -0.94 -16.15
C ALA A 214 19.98 -0.57 -15.30
N ALA A 215 19.16 0.36 -15.79
CA ALA A 215 17.94 0.81 -15.11
C ALA A 215 16.92 -0.32 -14.98
N PHE A 216 16.67 -1.07 -16.06
CA PHE A 216 15.80 -2.24 -16.08
C PHE A 216 16.24 -3.30 -15.06
N ARG A 217 17.54 -3.61 -14.97
CA ARG A 217 18.05 -4.61 -14.00
C ARG A 217 17.83 -4.20 -12.54
N ILE A 218 18.02 -2.92 -12.21
CA ILE A 218 17.80 -2.42 -10.84
C ILE A 218 16.30 -2.46 -10.52
N ALA A 219 15.48 -1.94 -11.42
CA ALA A 219 14.04 -1.92 -11.26
C ALA A 219 13.44 -3.33 -11.16
N LEU A 220 13.94 -4.28 -11.96
CA LEU A 220 13.48 -5.67 -11.93
C LEU A 220 13.92 -6.38 -10.65
N ALA A 221 15.11 -6.07 -10.14
CA ALA A 221 15.54 -6.62 -8.85
C ALA A 221 14.67 -6.13 -7.69
N VAL A 222 14.30 -4.85 -7.67
CA VAL A 222 13.45 -4.28 -6.61
C VAL A 222 11.99 -4.74 -6.79
N GLY A 223 11.40 -4.46 -7.94
CA GLY A 223 10.00 -4.75 -8.22
C GLY A 223 9.71 -6.24 -8.35
N GLY A 224 10.61 -7.02 -8.96
CA GLY A 224 10.45 -8.46 -9.14
C GLY A 224 10.52 -9.23 -7.82
N VAL A 225 11.43 -8.87 -6.90
CA VAL A 225 11.46 -9.48 -5.56
C VAL A 225 10.18 -9.13 -4.80
N ALA A 226 9.75 -7.86 -4.83
CA ALA A 226 8.51 -7.45 -4.18
C ALA A 226 7.27 -8.16 -4.76
N ALA A 227 7.20 -8.32 -6.09
CA ALA A 227 6.13 -9.02 -6.78
C ALA A 227 6.05 -10.50 -6.39
N ILE A 228 7.19 -11.18 -6.20
CA ILE A 228 7.21 -12.57 -5.72
C ILE A 228 6.71 -12.68 -4.28
N LEU A 229 7.02 -11.69 -3.43
CA LEU A 229 6.61 -11.68 -2.03
C LEU A 229 5.16 -11.18 -1.84
N GLN A 230 4.59 -10.47 -2.81
CA GLN A 230 3.26 -9.85 -2.72
C GLN A 230 2.13 -10.87 -2.45
N PRO A 231 2.05 -12.02 -3.15
CA PRO A 231 1.00 -13.01 -2.88
C PRO A 231 1.11 -13.63 -1.49
N LEU A 232 2.34 -13.82 -1.00
CA LEU A 232 2.59 -14.38 0.33
C LEU A 232 2.09 -13.43 1.43
N SER A 233 2.40 -12.14 1.32
CA SER A 233 1.87 -11.14 2.26
C SER A 233 0.36 -10.99 2.13
N GLY A 234 -0.18 -11.13 0.91
CA GLY A 234 -1.63 -11.11 0.65
C GLY A 234 -2.38 -12.26 1.32
N ASP A 235 -1.85 -13.48 1.23
CA ASP A 235 -2.42 -14.66 1.92
C ASP A 235 -2.43 -14.48 3.45
N LEU A 236 -1.31 -14.01 4.02
CA LEU A 236 -1.23 -13.71 5.45
C LEU A 236 -2.24 -12.63 5.87
N LEU A 237 -2.35 -11.55 5.09
CA LEU A 237 -3.31 -10.49 5.36
C LEU A 237 -4.76 -10.96 5.21
N ALA A 238 -5.06 -11.79 4.21
CA ALA A 238 -6.40 -12.36 4.01
C ALA A 238 -6.82 -13.22 5.21
N LYS A 239 -5.90 -13.97 5.82
CA LYS A 239 -6.14 -14.74 7.05
C LYS A 239 -6.42 -13.84 8.26
N THR A 240 -5.70 -12.73 8.40
CA THR A 240 -6.00 -11.72 9.42
C THR A 240 -7.40 -11.11 9.22
N VAL A 241 -7.75 -10.76 7.98
CA VAL A 241 -9.09 -10.25 7.64
C VAL A 241 -10.16 -11.32 7.92
N ALA A 242 -9.90 -12.59 7.62
CA ALA A 242 -10.82 -13.69 7.93
C ALA A 242 -11.16 -13.77 9.42
N HIS A 243 -10.16 -13.51 10.28
CA HIS A 243 -10.32 -13.58 11.73
C HIS A 243 -10.99 -12.33 12.31
N TYR A 244 -10.53 -11.13 11.94
CA TYR A 244 -10.97 -9.88 12.58
C TYR A 244 -12.10 -9.16 11.83
N GLN A 245 -12.23 -9.38 10.52
CA GLN A 245 -13.19 -8.69 9.65
C GLN A 245 -13.84 -9.67 8.63
N PRO A 246 -14.52 -10.74 9.08
CA PRO A 246 -15.03 -11.79 8.21
C PRO A 246 -16.01 -11.27 7.14
N VAL A 247 -16.79 -10.22 7.44
CA VAL A 247 -17.68 -9.56 6.46
C VAL A 247 -16.92 -8.99 5.26
N LYS A 248 -15.71 -8.45 5.48
CA LYS A 248 -14.86 -7.87 4.43
C LYS A 248 -14.31 -8.97 3.52
N LEU A 249 -13.83 -10.07 4.11
CA LEU A 249 -13.42 -11.25 3.37
C LEU A 249 -14.58 -11.86 2.57
N ALA A 250 -15.76 -12.00 3.18
CA ALA A 250 -16.94 -12.52 2.51
C ALA A 250 -17.33 -11.63 1.32
N ALA A 251 -17.13 -10.31 1.41
CA ALA A 251 -17.30 -9.41 0.28
C ALA A 251 -16.21 -9.57 -0.81
N PHE A 252 -14.95 -9.84 -0.45
CA PHE A 252 -13.87 -10.13 -1.42
C PHE A 252 -14.21 -11.33 -2.30
N GLU A 253 -14.72 -12.40 -1.70
CA GLU A 253 -15.00 -13.68 -2.37
C GLU A 253 -16.46 -13.79 -2.84
N ALA A 254 -17.26 -12.74 -2.64
CA ALA A 254 -18.70 -12.74 -2.82
C ALA A 254 -19.37 -13.97 -2.17
N GLN A 255 -18.90 -14.35 -0.99
CA GLN A 255 -19.37 -15.46 -0.19
C GLN A 255 -20.66 -15.06 0.54
N PHE A 256 -21.81 -15.30 -0.08
CA PHE A 256 -23.09 -14.90 0.49
C PHE A 256 -23.55 -15.79 1.65
N LYS A 257 -23.22 -17.08 1.61
CA LYS A 257 -23.68 -18.07 2.58
C LYS A 257 -22.53 -18.55 3.46
N THR A 258 -22.80 -18.77 4.73
CA THR A 258 -21.85 -19.46 5.61
C THR A 258 -21.88 -20.96 5.33
N GLU A 259 -20.77 -21.54 4.89
CA GLU A 259 -20.73 -22.97 4.51
C GLU A 259 -19.35 -23.61 4.75
N PRO A 260 -19.31 -24.93 5.05
CA PRO A 260 -18.07 -25.72 4.98
C PRO A 260 -17.65 -25.95 3.53
N ALA A 261 -16.36 -26.15 3.29
CA ALA A 261 -15.82 -26.37 1.96
C ALA A 261 -16.20 -25.28 0.95
N ALA A 262 -16.18 -24.03 1.41
CA ALA A 262 -16.50 -22.87 0.60
C ALA A 262 -15.62 -22.81 -0.65
N PRO A 263 -16.21 -22.56 -1.83
CA PRO A 263 -15.46 -22.51 -3.08
C PRO A 263 -14.60 -21.25 -3.15
N LEU A 264 -13.40 -21.37 -3.72
CA LEU A 264 -12.64 -20.20 -4.19
C LEU A 264 -13.23 -19.77 -5.52
N ARG A 265 -13.54 -18.47 -5.68
CA ARG A 265 -14.12 -17.94 -6.91
C ARG A 265 -13.10 -17.12 -7.68
N ILE A 266 -12.86 -17.50 -8.93
CA ILE A 266 -12.00 -16.76 -9.85
C ILE A 266 -12.89 -16.04 -10.87
N GLY A 267 -12.83 -14.72 -10.86
CA GLY A 267 -13.70 -13.84 -11.64
C GLY A 267 -15.18 -13.93 -11.23
N GLY A 268 -16.05 -13.59 -12.17
CA GLY A 268 -17.49 -13.56 -11.98
C GLY A 268 -18.03 -12.19 -11.54
N ILE A 269 -19.36 -12.04 -11.66
CA ILE A 269 -20.08 -10.82 -11.31
C ILE A 269 -21.10 -11.17 -10.22
N PRO A 270 -20.99 -10.60 -9.01
CA PRO A 270 -21.91 -10.89 -7.93
C PRO A 270 -23.25 -10.18 -8.13
N ASP A 271 -24.33 -10.92 -7.97
CA ASP A 271 -25.70 -10.44 -7.89
C ASP A 271 -26.13 -10.44 -6.41
N THR A 272 -26.09 -9.28 -5.77
CA THR A 272 -26.41 -9.14 -4.34
C THR A 272 -27.90 -9.27 -4.02
N VAL A 273 -28.77 -9.20 -5.03
CA VAL A 273 -30.21 -9.41 -4.87
C VAL A 273 -30.49 -10.91 -4.84
N ARG A 274 -29.95 -11.65 -5.81
CA ARG A 274 -30.08 -13.12 -5.89
C ARG A 274 -29.14 -13.87 -4.95
N ARG A 275 -28.10 -13.22 -4.44
CA ARG A 275 -27.04 -13.80 -3.59
C ARG A 275 -26.27 -14.91 -4.31
N GLU A 276 -25.93 -14.63 -5.57
CA GLU A 276 -25.25 -15.57 -6.47
C GLU A 276 -24.11 -14.86 -7.20
N VAL A 277 -23.10 -15.61 -7.64
CA VAL A 277 -22.02 -15.10 -8.48
C VAL A 277 -22.14 -15.69 -9.87
N ARG A 278 -22.31 -14.85 -10.89
CA ARG A 278 -22.51 -15.30 -12.27
C ARG A 278 -21.19 -15.35 -13.02
N GLY A 279 -20.91 -16.45 -13.70
CA GLY A 279 -19.74 -16.59 -14.57
C GLY A 279 -18.40 -16.72 -13.84
N ALA A 280 -18.41 -17.04 -12.54
CA ALA A 280 -17.19 -17.36 -11.80
C ALA A 280 -16.72 -18.79 -12.13
N LEU A 281 -15.40 -18.98 -12.18
CA LEU A 281 -14.81 -20.30 -12.09
C LEU A 281 -14.69 -20.66 -10.60
N GLU A 282 -15.42 -21.69 -10.18
CA GLU A 282 -15.42 -22.13 -8.79
C GLU A 282 -14.49 -23.34 -8.58
N ILE A 283 -13.64 -23.26 -7.56
CA ILE A 283 -12.79 -24.37 -7.12
C ILE A 283 -13.36 -24.87 -5.78
N PRO A 284 -14.06 -26.02 -5.74
CA PRO A 284 -14.74 -26.51 -4.54
C PRO A 284 -13.77 -26.73 -3.37
N GLY A 285 -14.10 -26.16 -2.21
CA GLY A 285 -13.26 -26.18 -1.01
C GLY A 285 -11.98 -25.35 -1.07
N GLY A 286 -11.73 -24.64 -2.19
CA GLY A 286 -10.49 -23.89 -2.38
C GLY A 286 -10.32 -22.76 -1.37
N LEU A 287 -11.40 -22.05 -1.03
CA LEU A 287 -11.35 -20.92 -0.11
C LEU A 287 -11.10 -21.41 1.33
N SER A 288 -11.77 -22.50 1.74
CA SER A 288 -11.53 -23.14 3.04
C SER A 288 -10.06 -23.59 3.20
N VAL A 289 -9.48 -24.22 2.16
CA VAL A 289 -8.06 -24.62 2.18
C VAL A 289 -7.14 -23.40 2.25
N LEU A 290 -7.40 -22.35 1.47
CA LEU A 290 -6.54 -21.18 1.42
C LEU A 290 -6.50 -20.47 2.78
N LEU A 291 -7.65 -20.30 3.42
CA LEU A 291 -7.77 -19.58 4.69
C LEU A 291 -7.33 -20.41 5.90
N TYR A 292 -7.70 -21.69 5.95
CA TYR A 292 -7.59 -22.50 7.17
C TYR A 292 -6.72 -23.76 7.01
N LEU A 293 -6.20 -24.03 5.82
CA LEU A 293 -5.48 -25.28 5.48
C LEU A 293 -6.32 -26.55 5.72
N ASP A 294 -7.64 -26.40 5.77
CA ASP A 294 -8.61 -27.49 5.94
C ASP A 294 -9.75 -27.31 4.92
N ARG A 295 -9.96 -28.32 4.08
CA ARG A 295 -11.01 -28.34 3.05
C ARG A 295 -12.41 -28.27 3.67
N HIS A 296 -12.60 -28.72 4.90
CA HIS A 296 -13.90 -28.77 5.55
C HIS A 296 -14.15 -27.59 6.49
N ALA A 297 -13.19 -26.68 6.65
CA ALA A 297 -13.37 -25.49 7.46
C ALA A 297 -14.54 -24.63 6.96
N VAL A 298 -15.33 -24.14 7.91
CA VAL A 298 -16.47 -23.25 7.65
C VAL A 298 -15.97 -21.84 7.40
N VAL A 299 -16.38 -21.25 6.28
CA VAL A 299 -16.12 -19.85 5.96
C VAL A 299 -17.38 -19.05 6.24
N THR A 300 -17.25 -18.01 7.07
CA THR A 300 -18.35 -17.08 7.37
C THR A 300 -18.77 -16.32 6.11
N GLY A 301 -20.06 -16.38 5.79
CA GLY A 301 -20.66 -15.64 4.69
C GLY A 301 -21.27 -14.31 5.12
N LEU A 302 -21.71 -13.53 4.13
CA LEU A 302 -22.40 -12.26 4.36
C LEU A 302 -23.74 -12.42 5.11
N ASP A 303 -24.38 -13.59 5.03
CA ASP A 303 -25.61 -13.90 5.76
C ASP A 303 -25.48 -13.88 7.29
N ALA A 304 -24.26 -13.93 7.82
CA ALA A 304 -23.98 -13.82 9.25
C ALA A 304 -24.13 -12.39 9.80
N VAL A 305 -24.24 -11.37 8.94
CA VAL A 305 -24.40 -9.97 9.33
C VAL A 305 -25.63 -9.32 8.66
N PRO A 306 -26.26 -8.32 9.31
CA PRO A 306 -27.38 -7.58 8.73
C PRO A 306 -27.03 -6.97 7.37
N ARG A 307 -28.02 -6.89 6.46
CA ARG A 307 -27.80 -6.49 5.06
C ARG A 307 -27.33 -5.03 4.94
N GLU A 308 -27.76 -4.19 5.87
CA GLU A 308 -27.35 -2.80 6.01
C GLU A 308 -25.86 -2.63 6.32
N ASP A 309 -25.23 -3.64 6.94
CA ASP A 309 -23.80 -3.64 7.29
C ASP A 309 -22.94 -4.30 6.21
N TRP A 310 -23.55 -4.74 5.09
CA TRP A 310 -22.79 -5.33 3.99
C TRP A 310 -21.97 -4.25 3.28
N PRO A 311 -20.68 -4.50 3.04
CA PRO A 311 -19.89 -3.70 2.11
C PRO A 311 -20.53 -3.73 0.70
N PRO A 312 -20.18 -2.79 -0.18
CA PRO A 312 -20.61 -2.82 -1.58
C PRO A 312 -19.96 -4.00 -2.34
N VAL A 313 -20.53 -5.19 -2.19
CA VAL A 313 -19.98 -6.50 -2.62
C VAL A 313 -19.51 -6.47 -4.07
N GLY A 314 -20.29 -5.86 -4.98
CA GLY A 314 -19.94 -5.79 -6.40
C GLY A 314 -18.61 -5.11 -6.67
N ILE A 315 -18.41 -3.91 -6.11
CA ILE A 315 -17.18 -3.14 -6.31
C ILE A 315 -16.01 -3.82 -5.58
N VAL A 316 -16.26 -4.31 -4.37
CA VAL A 316 -15.24 -4.96 -3.53
C VAL A 316 -14.72 -6.26 -4.16
N HIS A 317 -15.62 -7.15 -4.60
CA HIS A 317 -15.25 -8.41 -5.27
C HIS A 317 -14.48 -8.14 -6.56
N LEU A 318 -14.99 -7.24 -7.43
CA LEU A 318 -14.32 -6.93 -8.69
C LEU A 318 -12.94 -6.30 -8.46
N ALA A 319 -12.81 -5.39 -7.51
CA ALA A 319 -11.51 -4.81 -7.16
C ALA A 319 -10.53 -5.87 -6.65
N PHE A 320 -11.00 -6.82 -5.82
CA PHE A 320 -10.19 -7.94 -5.34
C PHE A 320 -9.74 -8.86 -6.49
N GLN A 321 -10.65 -9.24 -7.38
CA GLN A 321 -10.33 -10.07 -8.55
C GLN A 321 -9.33 -9.39 -9.49
N VAL A 322 -9.49 -8.08 -9.75
CA VAL A 322 -8.53 -7.29 -10.55
C VAL A 322 -7.17 -7.23 -9.87
N MET A 323 -7.13 -6.99 -8.56
CA MET A 323 -5.89 -6.94 -7.79
C MET A 323 -5.12 -8.27 -7.86
N VAL A 324 -5.81 -9.39 -7.60
CA VAL A 324 -5.20 -10.73 -7.66
C VAL A 324 -4.74 -11.06 -9.07
N ALA A 325 -5.58 -10.83 -10.09
CA ALA A 325 -5.23 -11.08 -11.49
C ALA A 325 -4.02 -10.24 -11.94
N ALA A 326 -3.96 -8.95 -11.56
CA ALA A 326 -2.82 -8.08 -11.84
C ALA A 326 -1.55 -8.53 -11.12
N GLY A 327 -1.66 -9.16 -9.94
CA GLY A 327 -0.52 -9.73 -9.23
C GLY A 327 0.07 -10.99 -9.89
N PHE A 328 -0.74 -11.75 -10.62
CA PHE A 328 -0.30 -12.95 -11.36
C PHE A 328 0.17 -12.67 -12.80
N ALA A 329 -0.17 -11.51 -13.37
CA ALA A 329 0.16 -11.11 -14.74
C ALA A 329 1.58 -10.53 -14.87
#